data_AF-A0AAD1W7J0-F1
#
_entry.id   AF-A0AAD1W7J0-F1
#
_cell.length_a   1.000
_cell.length_b   1.000
_cell.length_c   1.000
_cell.angle_alpha   90.00
_cell.angle_beta   90.00
_cell.angle_gamma   90.00
#
_symmetry.space_group_name_H-M   'P 1'
#
loop_
_entity.id
_entity.type
_entity.pdbx_description
1 polymer ?
#
loop_
_entity_poly.entity_id
_entity_poly.type
_entity_poly.pdbx_seq_one_letter_code
_entity_poly.pdbx_strand_id
1 'polypeptide(L)'
;MAGRGRGRGASFTFDLQAIGFSRGESLPESQLKPIATFPTVEFRPLPLHSGDDMNYMLALKQEMRENMKRRPHYIGEGIEKPSVEKYRTKYHIEAEEKLSKEWTPDWRVLPREMKAVKMKIKKRN
;
A
#
# COMPACT_ATOMS: atom_id res chain seq x y z
N MET A 1 57.68 -9.60 38.86
CA MET A 1 57.29 -8.39 38.10
C MET A 1 55.80 -8.46 37.77
N ALA A 2 55.06 -7.49 38.33
CA ALA A 2 53.75 -6.93 37.93
C ALA A 2 52.66 -7.84 37.34
N GLY A 3 51.57 -7.97 38.11
CA GLY A 3 50.32 -8.61 37.70
C GLY A 3 49.68 -7.95 36.47
N ARG A 4 49.18 -8.79 35.56
CA ARG A 4 48.40 -8.39 34.39
C ARG A 4 46.92 -8.59 34.67
N GLY A 5 46.21 -7.47 34.89
CA GLY A 5 44.87 -7.24 34.37
C GLY A 5 43.69 -8.04 34.92
N ARG A 6 43.42 -7.98 36.23
CA ARG A 6 42.05 -8.23 36.74
C ARG A 6 41.26 -6.93 36.67
N GLY A 7 40.43 -6.78 35.65
CA GLY A 7 39.69 -5.53 35.44
C GLY A 7 38.67 -5.57 34.30
N ARG A 8 37.70 -6.48 34.37
CA ARG A 8 36.39 -6.29 33.72
C ARG A 8 35.30 -6.37 34.79
N GLY A 9 35.41 -5.49 35.78
CA GLY A 9 34.42 -5.33 36.84
C GLY A 9 33.37 -4.30 36.42
N ALA A 10 32.13 -4.78 36.25
CA ALA A 10 30.85 -4.06 36.31
C ALA A 10 30.76 -2.66 35.65
N SER A 11 30.36 -2.63 34.38
CA SER A 11 29.82 -1.43 33.68
C SER A 11 28.28 -1.37 33.77
N PHE A 12 27.68 -1.87 34.85
CA PHE A 12 26.23 -1.93 35.02
C PHE A 12 25.83 -1.12 36.26
N THR A 13 24.83 -0.26 36.11
CA THR A 13 24.28 0.58 37.20
C THR A 13 23.28 -0.17 38.09
N PHE A 14 23.02 -1.45 37.80
CA PHE A 14 22.07 -2.32 38.49
C PHE A 14 22.73 -3.64 38.91
N ASP A 15 22.10 -4.34 39.87
CA ASP A 15 22.59 -5.62 40.39
C ASP A 15 22.32 -6.78 39.41
N LEU A 16 23.39 -7.41 38.91
CA LEU A 16 23.32 -8.58 38.03
C LEU A 16 22.81 -9.84 38.74
N GLN A 17 23.05 -9.97 40.06
CA GLN A 17 22.65 -11.16 40.82
C GLN A 17 21.12 -11.23 40.97
N ALA A 18 20.45 -10.07 41.04
CA ALA A 18 18.99 -9.97 41.07
C ALA A 18 18.32 -10.40 39.75
N ILE A 19 19.04 -10.33 38.63
CA ILE A 19 18.58 -10.76 37.31
C ILE A 19 18.82 -12.27 37.10
N GLY A 20 19.64 -12.90 37.95
CA GLY A 20 19.93 -14.32 37.92
C GLY A 20 21.29 -14.69 37.34
N PHE A 21 22.22 -13.74 37.16
CA PHE A 21 23.61 -14.04 36.83
C PHE A 21 24.45 -14.08 38.11
N SER A 22 24.98 -15.25 38.45
CA SER A 22 25.90 -15.38 39.58
C SER A 22 27.31 -14.87 39.23
N ARG A 23 28.13 -14.61 40.25
CA ARG A 23 29.47 -14.02 40.05
C ARG A 23 30.36 -14.98 39.27
N GLY A 24 30.71 -14.60 38.05
CA GLY A 24 31.57 -15.39 37.16
C GLY A 24 30.80 -16.26 36.16
N GLU A 25 29.46 -16.21 36.14
CA GLU A 25 28.67 -16.83 35.08
C GLU A 25 28.83 -16.11 33.75
N SER A 26 28.71 -16.87 32.66
CA SER A 26 28.85 -16.35 31.31
C SER A 26 27.66 -15.47 30.94
N LEU A 27 27.92 -14.17 30.75
CA LEU A 27 26.96 -13.24 30.17
C LEU A 27 26.73 -13.58 28.68
N PRO A 28 25.55 -13.23 28.12
CA PRO A 28 25.26 -13.45 26.71
C PRO A 28 26.28 -12.73 25.82
N GLU A 29 26.57 -13.34 24.67
CA GLU A 29 27.54 -12.79 23.73
C GLU A 29 27.06 -11.44 23.17
N SER A 30 27.98 -10.48 23.06
CA SER A 30 27.67 -9.18 22.46
C SER A 30 27.52 -9.33 20.94
N GLN A 31 26.35 -8.97 20.41
CA GLN A 31 26.12 -8.98 18.95
C GLN A 31 27.00 -7.93 18.26
N LEU A 32 27.90 -8.37 17.37
CA LEU A 32 28.83 -7.49 16.64
C LEU A 32 28.21 -6.81 15.41
N LYS A 33 27.10 -7.36 14.89
CA LYS A 33 26.42 -6.89 13.69
C LYS A 33 24.91 -6.88 13.91
N PRO A 34 24.18 -5.94 13.27
CA PRO A 34 22.72 -5.96 13.31
C PRO A 34 22.17 -7.23 12.64
N ILE A 35 21.03 -7.69 13.12
CA ILE A 35 20.28 -8.80 12.52
C ILE A 35 19.88 -8.39 11.09
N ALA A 36 19.94 -9.33 10.14
CA ALA A 36 19.52 -9.10 8.77
C ALA A 36 18.04 -8.69 8.69
N THR A 37 17.70 -7.80 7.76
CA THR A 37 16.31 -7.33 7.52
C THR A 37 15.35 -8.46 7.20
N PHE A 38 15.85 -9.51 6.55
CA PHE A 38 15.09 -10.71 6.19
C PHE A 38 15.78 -11.93 6.81
N PRO A 39 15.37 -12.36 8.03
CA PRO A 39 15.90 -13.57 8.62
C PRO A 39 15.48 -14.80 7.80
N THR A 40 16.29 -15.85 7.83
CA THR A 40 15.96 -17.11 7.16
C THR A 40 14.79 -17.78 7.87
N VAL A 41 13.75 -18.14 7.12
CA VAL A 41 12.60 -18.89 7.64
C VAL A 41 12.78 -20.38 7.37
N GLU A 42 12.43 -21.21 8.36
CA GLU A 42 12.53 -22.68 8.23
C GLU A 42 11.49 -23.25 7.26
N PHE A 43 10.29 -22.65 7.24
CA PHE A 43 9.17 -23.11 6.43
C PHE A 43 8.87 -22.18 5.27
N ARG A 44 8.61 -22.77 4.10
CA ARG A 44 8.17 -22.05 2.90
C ARG A 44 6.65 -22.11 2.78
N PRO A 45 6.02 -21.10 2.13
CA PRO A 45 4.60 -21.14 1.85
C PRO A 45 4.25 -22.34 0.96
N LEU A 46 3.03 -22.85 1.11
CA LEU A 46 2.51 -23.95 0.31
C LEU A 46 2.36 -23.54 -1.17
N PRO A 47 2.54 -24.48 -2.11
CA PRO A 47 2.24 -24.24 -3.52
C PRO A 47 0.78 -23.85 -3.74
N LEU A 48 0.53 -23.11 -4.82
CA LEU A 48 -0.83 -22.75 -5.22
C LEU A 48 -1.62 -23.98 -5.68
N HIS A 49 -2.93 -23.96 -5.46
CA HIS A 49 -3.81 -25.04 -5.91
C HIS A 49 -3.93 -25.04 -7.44
N SER A 50 -3.73 -26.20 -8.05
CA SER A 50 -3.81 -26.42 -9.49
C SER A 50 -5.13 -27.08 -9.86
N GLY A 51 -5.87 -26.51 -10.81
CA GLY A 51 -7.09 -27.10 -11.35
C GLY A 51 -7.84 -26.12 -12.27
N ASP A 52 -8.70 -26.66 -13.14
CA ASP A 52 -9.42 -25.85 -14.12
C ASP A 52 -10.38 -24.86 -13.46
N ASP A 53 -11.01 -25.24 -12.34
CA ASP A 53 -11.89 -24.36 -11.56
C ASP A 53 -11.14 -23.12 -11.05
N MET A 54 -9.92 -23.30 -10.56
CA MET A 54 -9.07 -22.19 -10.08
C MET A 54 -8.62 -21.30 -11.23
N ASN A 55 -8.32 -21.88 -12.39
CA ASN A 55 -7.98 -21.14 -13.61
C ASN A 55 -9.16 -20.32 -14.12
N TYR A 56 -10.37 -20.88 -14.07
CA TYR A 56 -11.60 -20.17 -14.41
C TYR A 56 -11.82 -18.97 -13.49
N MET A 57 -11.73 -19.17 -12.17
CA MET A 57 -11.88 -18.07 -11.21
C MET A 57 -10.81 -16.99 -11.37
N LEU A 58 -9.57 -17.38 -11.73
CA LEU A 58 -8.50 -16.43 -12.04
C LEU A 58 -8.83 -15.60 -13.28
N ALA A 59 -9.28 -16.23 -14.36
CA ALA A 59 -9.70 -15.54 -15.58
C ALA A 59 -10.87 -14.58 -15.30
N LEU A 60 -11.90 -15.06 -14.59
CA LEU A 60 -13.06 -14.24 -14.21
C LEU A 60 -12.66 -13.02 -13.38
N LYS A 61 -11.71 -13.17 -12.45
CA LYS A 61 -11.18 -12.05 -11.66
C LYS A 61 -10.52 -10.99 -12.55
N GLN A 62 -9.79 -11.41 -13.58
CA GLN A 62 -9.15 -10.49 -14.52
C GLN A 62 -10.19 -9.74 -15.35
N GLU A 63 -11.17 -10.46 -15.91
CA GLU A 63 -12.28 -9.85 -16.66
C GLU A 63 -13.09 -8.88 -15.81
N MET A 64 -13.39 -9.23 -14.56
CA MET A 64 -14.10 -8.36 -13.64
C MET A 64 -13.35 -7.04 -13.42
N ARG A 65 -12.02 -7.08 -13.29
CA ARG A 65 -11.19 -5.87 -13.16
C ARG A 65 -11.33 -4.98 -14.39
N GLU A 66 -11.27 -5.55 -15.59
CA GLU A 66 -11.42 -4.79 -16.84
C GLU A 66 -12.82 -4.21 -16.99
N ASN A 67 -13.84 -5.02 -16.71
CA ASN A 67 -15.24 -4.62 -16.77
C ASN A 67 -15.53 -3.48 -15.79
N MET A 68 -15.02 -3.56 -14.56
CA MET A 68 -15.20 -2.50 -13.57
C MET A 68 -14.54 -1.17 -14.00
N LYS A 69 -13.37 -1.21 -14.66
CA LYS A 69 -12.71 -0.01 -15.18
C LYS A 69 -13.46 0.66 -16.33
N ARG A 70 -14.23 -0.11 -17.12
CA ARG A 70 -15.04 0.42 -18.23
C ARG A 70 -16.40 0.98 -17.77
N ARG A 71 -16.84 0.67 -16.55
CA ARG A 71 -18.12 1.14 -16.03
C ARG A 71 -18.06 2.62 -15.67
N PRO A 72 -19.20 3.33 -15.73
CA PRO A 72 -19.27 4.76 -15.40
C PRO A 72 -18.98 5.07 -13.92
N HIS A 73 -19.00 4.06 -13.05
CA HIS A 73 -18.62 4.18 -11.64
C HIS A 73 -17.11 4.32 -11.42
N TYR A 74 -16.30 4.00 -12.43
CA TYR A 74 -14.85 4.17 -12.38
C TYR A 74 -14.50 5.64 -12.65
N ILE A 75 -14.38 6.42 -11.58
CA ILE A 75 -13.99 7.83 -11.65
C ILE A 75 -12.46 7.90 -11.83
N GLY A 76 -12.02 8.24 -13.05
CA GLY A 76 -10.62 8.48 -13.37
C GLY A 76 -10.12 9.84 -12.89
N GLU A 77 -8.81 10.07 -13.01
CA GLU A 77 -8.21 11.38 -12.76
C GLU A 77 -8.79 12.44 -13.70
N GLY A 78 -9.01 13.65 -13.18
CA GLY A 78 -9.51 14.75 -13.98
C GLY A 78 -8.50 15.13 -15.05
N ILE A 79 -8.92 15.12 -16.32
CA ILE A 79 -8.05 15.53 -17.43
C ILE A 79 -7.70 17.01 -17.27
N GLU A 80 -6.43 17.28 -16.99
CA GLU A 80 -5.92 18.64 -17.03
C GLU A 80 -6.04 19.19 -18.46
N LYS A 81 -6.52 20.43 -18.57
CA LYS A 81 -6.62 21.09 -19.89
C LYS A 81 -5.22 21.28 -20.45
N PRO A 82 -4.87 20.67 -21.59
CA PRO A 82 -3.56 20.88 -22.19
C PRO A 82 -3.40 22.35 -22.58
N SER A 83 -2.17 22.87 -22.50
CA SER A 83 -1.83 24.25 -22.88
C SER A 83 -2.22 24.60 -24.33
N VAL A 84 -2.23 23.59 -25.22
CA VAL A 84 -2.59 23.76 -26.63
C VAL A 84 -3.74 22.82 -26.98
N GLU A 85 -4.79 23.39 -27.55
CA GLU A 85 -5.94 22.65 -28.08
C GLU A 85 -5.53 21.90 -29.36
N LYS A 86 -5.76 20.58 -29.38
CA LYS A 86 -5.43 19.73 -30.54
C LYS A 86 -6.72 19.13 -31.07
N TYR A 87 -7.00 19.22 -32.37
CA TYR A 87 -8.24 18.67 -32.93
C TYR A 87 -8.49 17.18 -32.58
N ARG A 88 -7.42 16.39 -32.44
CA ARG A 88 -7.51 14.99 -31.99
C ARG A 88 -8.18 14.80 -30.62
N THR A 89 -8.08 15.77 -29.71
CA THR A 89 -8.64 15.65 -28.35
C THR A 89 -10.16 15.65 -28.37
N LYS A 90 -10.78 16.28 -29.39
CA LYS A 90 -12.23 16.27 -29.59
C LYS A 90 -12.79 14.84 -29.60
N TYR A 91 -12.18 13.94 -30.38
CA TYR A 91 -12.65 12.56 -30.50
C TYR A 91 -12.45 11.75 -29.22
N HIS A 92 -11.38 12.00 -28.47
CA HIS A 92 -11.15 11.34 -27.17
C HIS A 92 -12.18 11.78 -26.12
N ILE A 93 -12.43 13.09 -26.01
CA ILE A 93 -13.42 13.64 -25.07
C ILE A 93 -14.83 13.14 -25.42
N GLU A 94 -15.19 13.14 -26.70
CA GLU A 94 -16.50 12.64 -27.15
C GLU A 94 -16.68 11.14 -26.85
N ALA A 95 -15.62 10.33 -26.92
CA ALA A 95 -15.67 8.92 -26.58
C ALA A 95 -15.85 8.68 -25.07
N GLU A 96 -15.14 9.45 -24.23
CA GLU A 96 -15.25 9.38 -22.77
C GLU A 96 -16.58 9.92 -22.24
N GLU A 97 -17.11 10.99 -22.86
CA GLU A 97 -18.44 11.51 -22.53
C GLU A 97 -19.54 10.47 -22.80
N LYS A 98 -19.42 9.68 -23.87
CA LYS A 98 -20.38 8.60 -24.17
C LYS A 98 -20.36 7.51 -23.09
N LEU A 99 -19.18 7.14 -22.62
CA LEU A 99 -19.01 6.16 -21.53
C LEU A 99 -19.56 6.66 -20.17
N SER A 100 -19.43 7.96 -19.89
CA SER A 100 -19.82 8.54 -18.59
C SER A 100 -21.28 9.00 -18.51
N LYS A 101 -21.92 9.35 -19.63
CA LYS A 101 -23.30 9.87 -19.67
C LYS A 101 -24.37 8.89 -19.21
N GLU A 102 -24.04 7.61 -19.06
CA GLU A 102 -25.04 6.56 -18.88
C GLU A 102 -25.51 6.38 -17.42
N TRP A 103 -24.78 6.91 -16.44
CA TRP A 103 -25.11 6.69 -15.03
C TRP A 103 -25.52 7.97 -14.31
N THR A 104 -26.76 8.01 -13.85
CA THR A 104 -27.27 9.04 -12.94
C THR A 104 -27.79 8.37 -11.67
N PRO A 105 -27.35 8.81 -10.47
CA PRO A 105 -27.81 8.22 -9.22
C PRO A 105 -29.21 8.71 -8.84
N ASP A 106 -29.93 7.94 -8.02
CA ASP A 106 -31.21 8.36 -7.46
C ASP A 106 -31.02 9.38 -6.32
N TRP A 107 -31.40 10.63 -6.59
CA TRP A 107 -31.30 11.75 -5.66
C TRP A 107 -32.36 11.74 -4.54
N ARG A 108 -33.30 10.78 -4.56
CA ARG A 108 -34.23 10.58 -3.44
C ARG A 108 -33.56 9.91 -2.24
N VAL A 109 -32.57 9.07 -2.51
CA VAL A 109 -31.81 8.33 -1.48
C VAL A 109 -30.58 9.12 -1.05
N LEU A 110 -29.92 9.81 -1.98
CA LEU A 110 -28.70 10.56 -1.68
C LEU A 110 -28.98 11.95 -1.07
N PRO A 111 -28.12 12.44 -0.16
CA PRO A 111 -28.21 13.80 0.35
C PRO A 111 -28.14 14.84 -0.78
N ARG A 112 -28.91 15.93 -0.63
CA ARG A 112 -28.96 17.02 -1.61
C ARG A 112 -27.62 17.71 -1.83
N GLU A 113 -26.73 17.69 -0.84
CA GLU A 113 -25.39 18.27 -0.88
C GLU A 113 -24.45 17.60 -1.89
N MET A 114 -24.68 16.33 -2.19
CA MET A 114 -23.86 15.59 -3.17
C MET A 114 -24.20 15.92 -4.62
N LYS A 115 -25.28 16.68 -4.86
CA LYS A 115 -25.71 17.03 -6.22
C LYS A 115 -24.71 18.01 -6.82
N ALA A 116 -24.06 17.61 -7.92
CA ALA A 116 -23.12 18.47 -8.63
C ALA A 116 -23.75 19.82 -8.98
N VAL A 117 -23.27 20.89 -8.34
CA VAL A 117 -23.70 22.26 -8.62
C VAL A 117 -22.91 22.76 -9.82
N LYS A 118 -23.58 23.03 -10.94
CA LYS A 118 -22.94 23.66 -12.11
C LYS A 118 -22.61 25.11 -11.76
N MET A 119 -21.41 25.34 -11.23
CA MET A 119 -20.87 26.69 -11.07
C MET A 119 -20.69 27.29 -12.47
N LYS A 120 -21.54 28.27 -12.82
CA LYS A 120 -21.35 29.04 -14.05
C LYS A 120 -20.08 29.86 -13.88
N ILE A 121 -19.06 29.62 -14.71
CA ILE A 121 -17.86 30.45 -14.75
C ILE A 121 -18.31 31.88 -15.04
N LYS A 122 -18.15 32.77 -14.07
CA LYS A 122 -18.46 34.20 -14.22
C LYS A 122 -17.41 34.76 -15.18
N LYS A 123 -17.80 35.16 -16.39
CA LYS A 123 -16.89 35.86 -17.32
C LYS A 123 -16.40 37.12 -16.59
N ARG A 124 -15.08 37.25 -16.44
CA ARG A 124 -14.45 38.52 -16.06
C ARG A 124 -14.55 39.43 -17.29
N ASN A 125 -15.18 40.58 -17.11
CA ASN A 125 -15.20 41.67 -18.09
C ASN A 125 -13.84 42.33 -18.19
#